data_AF-A0AAW4W5J2-F1
#
_entry.id   AF-A0AAW4W5J2-F1
#
_cell.length_a   1.000
_cell.length_b   1.000
_cell.length_c   1.000
_cell.angle_alpha   90.00
_cell.angle_beta   90.00
_cell.angle_gamma   90.00
#
_symmetry.space_group_name_H-M   'P 1'
#
loop_
_entity.id
_entity.type
_entity.pdbx_description
1 polymer ?
#
loop_
_entity_poly.entity_id
_entity_poly.type
_entity_poly.pdbx_seq_one_letter_code
_entity_poly.pdbx_strand_id
1 'polypeptide(L)'
;MAKKNNNNLFFTCSLIEYIGRNRKQHRREITDYLGRENIKRIYDYADVFHCEPIQKVAAEFMEQCNIPEGKFDNVSMCRYTVPDYWDIGEVYERLIEDIYDDAEIEKGIWDIYHSWIDAHISDYNTDFYYQPRDYIAACYKAGEIL
;
A
#
# COMPACT_ATOMS: atom_id res chain seq x y z
N MET A 1 6.67 4.22 -17.30
CA MET A 1 7.00 3.35 -16.15
C MET A 1 8.12 4.03 -15.40
N ALA A 2 7.94 4.18 -14.09
CA ALA A 2 8.90 4.77 -13.18
C ALA A 2 10.13 3.87 -13.00
N LYS A 3 11.15 4.43 -12.32
CA LYS A 3 12.31 3.69 -11.86
C LYS A 3 11.87 2.48 -11.04
N LYS A 4 12.50 1.33 -11.31
CA LYS A 4 12.27 0.08 -10.56
C LYS A 4 13.02 0.05 -9.24
N ASN A 5 12.44 -0.64 -8.25
CA ASN A 5 12.95 -0.77 -6.89
C ASN A 5 13.07 0.58 -6.20
N ASN A 6 11.99 1.36 -6.25
CA ASN A 6 11.91 2.64 -5.57
C ASN A 6 11.71 2.40 -4.07
N ASN A 7 12.83 2.36 -3.34
CA ASN A 7 12.82 2.09 -1.89
C ASN A 7 11.92 3.06 -1.08
N ASN A 8 11.82 4.32 -1.50
CA ASN A 8 10.93 5.28 -0.84
C ASN A 8 9.45 4.92 -1.05
N LEU A 9 9.12 4.50 -2.27
CA LEU A 9 7.77 4.03 -2.60
C LEU A 9 7.45 2.73 -1.87
N PHE A 10 8.38 1.78 -1.87
CA PHE A 10 8.27 0.52 -1.13
C PHE A 10 7.94 0.77 0.33
N PHE A 11 8.72 1.61 1.02
CA PHE A 11 8.45 1.97 2.42
C PHE A 11 7.09 2.63 2.61
N THR A 12 6.73 3.57 1.73
CA THR A 12 5.44 4.26 1.79
C THR A 12 4.29 3.26 1.71
N CYS A 13 4.33 2.35 0.74
CA CYS A 13 3.32 1.31 0.56
C CYS A 13 3.27 0.34 1.75
N SER A 14 4.43 -0.11 2.25
CA SER A 14 4.51 -0.98 3.43
C SER A 14 4.02 -0.31 4.71
N LEU A 15 4.23 1.00 4.86
CA LEU A 15 3.72 1.76 6.00
C LEU A 15 2.19 1.88 5.96
N ILE A 16 1.62 2.20 4.79
CA ILE A 16 0.16 2.23 4.58
C ILE A 16 -0.44 0.85 4.90
N GLU A 17 0.19 -0.21 4.40
CA GLU A 17 -0.20 -1.59 4.65
C GLU A 17 -0.15 -1.95 6.14
N TYR A 18 0.94 -1.60 6.82
CA TYR A 18 1.12 -1.86 8.24
C TYR A 18 0.06 -1.13 9.09
N ILE A 19 -0.20 0.15 8.80
CA ILE A 19 -1.24 0.93 9.47
C ILE A 19 -2.62 0.32 9.23
N GLY A 20 -2.92 -0.11 7.99
CA GLY A 20 -4.20 -0.74 7.64
C GLY A 20 -4.47 -2.01 8.43
N ARG A 21 -3.45 -2.85 8.61
CA ARG A 21 -3.53 -4.04 9.48
C ARG A 21 -3.71 -3.66 10.94
N ASN A 22 -2.92 -2.70 11.43
CA ASN A 22 -2.95 -2.28 12.84
C ASN A 22 -4.31 -1.71 13.25
N ARG A 23 -4.92 -0.89 12.37
CA ARG A 23 -6.21 -0.24 12.60
C ARG A 23 -7.40 -1.00 12.07
N LYS A 24 -7.20 -2.15 11.43
CA LYS A 24 -8.27 -2.96 10.81
C LYS A 24 -9.11 -2.13 9.84
N GLN A 25 -8.43 -1.38 8.97
CA GLN A 25 -9.06 -0.53 7.96
C GLN A 25 -8.65 -0.99 6.55
N HIS A 26 -9.49 -0.67 5.57
CA HIS A 26 -9.10 -0.80 4.17
C HIS A 26 -7.94 0.15 3.86
N ARG A 27 -7.05 -0.22 2.92
CA ARG A 27 -5.86 0.60 2.63
C ARG A 27 -6.26 1.90 1.96
N ARG A 28 -7.32 1.87 1.15
CA ARG A 28 -8.03 3.09 0.72
C ARG A 28 -8.36 4.03 1.89
N GLU A 29 -9.02 3.54 2.94
CA GLU A 29 -9.40 4.37 4.09
C GLU A 29 -8.18 4.91 4.82
N ILE A 30 -7.10 4.13 4.93
CA ILE A 30 -5.83 4.64 5.46
C ILE A 30 -5.29 5.78 4.62
N THR A 31 -5.29 5.67 3.29
CA THR A 31 -4.86 6.77 2.43
C THR A 31 -5.77 7.99 2.51
N ASP A 32 -7.07 7.80 2.74
CA ASP A 32 -8.02 8.89 3.01
C ASP A 32 -7.69 9.61 4.33
N TYR A 33 -7.44 8.87 5.42
CA TYR A 33 -7.11 9.46 6.72
C TYR A 33 -5.74 10.16 6.72
N LEU A 34 -4.74 9.57 6.07
CA LEU A 34 -3.43 10.21 5.90
C LEU A 34 -3.56 11.47 5.04
N GLY A 35 -4.35 11.40 3.96
CA GLY A 35 -4.45 12.45 2.97
C GLY A 35 -3.18 12.62 2.14
N ARG A 36 -3.31 13.35 1.02
CA ARG A 36 -2.22 13.53 0.06
C ARG A 36 -0.97 14.19 0.66
N GLU A 37 -1.15 15.13 1.60
CA GLU A 37 -0.04 15.84 2.22
C GLU A 37 0.84 14.93 3.08
N ASN A 38 0.25 14.06 3.92
CA ASN A 38 1.04 13.14 4.73
C ASN A 38 1.61 12.00 3.88
N ILE A 39 0.90 11.52 2.85
CA ILE A 39 1.45 10.52 1.92
C ILE A 39 2.69 11.07 1.22
N LYS A 40 2.62 12.30 0.71
CA LYS A 40 3.78 13.00 0.13
C LYS A 40 4.92 13.11 1.14
N ARG A 41 4.63 13.52 2.38
CA ARG A 41 5.62 13.61 3.45
C ARG A 41 6.28 12.27 3.75
N ILE A 42 5.51 11.18 3.81
CA ILE A 42 6.05 9.83 4.03
C ILE A 42 7.03 9.47 2.91
N TYR A 43 6.64 9.71 1.66
CA TYR A 43 7.44 9.41 0.49
C TYR A 43 8.73 10.26 0.40
N ASP A 44 8.62 11.57 0.61
CA ASP A 44 9.73 12.52 0.51
C ASP A 44 10.80 12.30 1.61
N TYR A 45 10.39 11.83 2.79
CA TYR A 45 11.26 11.58 3.95
C TYR A 45 11.44 10.09 4.28
N ALA A 46 11.13 9.20 3.34
CA ALA A 46 11.21 7.75 3.57
C ALA A 46 12.63 7.32 3.97
N ASP A 47 13.67 7.92 3.39
CA ASP A 47 15.08 7.69 3.72
C ASP A 47 15.41 7.95 5.20
N VAL A 48 14.79 8.96 5.79
CA VAL A 48 14.89 9.25 7.22
C VAL A 48 14.08 8.24 8.04
N PHE A 49 12.84 7.96 7.63
CA PHE A 49 11.96 7.03 8.35
C PHE A 49 12.47 5.58 8.35
N HIS A 50 13.23 5.17 7.33
CA HIS A 50 13.89 3.86 7.29
C HIS A 50 14.88 3.61 8.45
N CYS A 51 15.35 4.67 9.09
CA CYS A 51 16.25 4.55 10.25
C CYS A 51 15.51 4.21 11.56
N GLU A 52 14.18 4.22 11.54
CA GLU A 52 13.32 3.96 12.69
C GLU A 52 12.52 2.66 12.48
N PRO A 53 12.12 1.96 13.55
CA PRO A 53 11.19 0.84 13.43
C PRO A 53 9.86 1.30 12.81
N ILE A 54 9.36 0.57 11.81
CA ILE A 54 8.10 0.91 11.13
C ILE A 54 6.92 1.08 12.11
N GLN A 55 6.94 0.34 13.21
CA GLN A 55 5.91 0.42 14.25
C GLN A 55 5.85 1.79 14.92
N LYS A 56 7.03 2.42 15.12
CA LYS A 56 7.12 3.76 15.69
C LYS A 56 6.58 4.80 14.70
N VAL A 57 7.04 4.74 13.45
CA VAL A 57 6.58 5.64 12.38
C VAL A 57 5.07 5.51 12.18
N ALA A 58 4.55 4.28 12.15
CA ALA A 58 3.12 4.03 12.07
C ALA A 58 2.35 4.63 13.25
N ALA A 59 2.84 4.46 14.48
CA ALA A 59 2.19 5.03 15.66
C ALA A 59 2.10 6.56 15.58
N GLU A 60 3.17 7.22 15.15
CA GLU A 60 3.21 8.68 14.97
C GLU A 60 2.16 9.16 13.97
N PHE A 61 2.07 8.55 12.78
CA PHE A 61 1.08 8.95 11.78
C PHE A 61 -0.36 8.59 12.18
N MET A 62 -0.56 7.47 12.86
CA MET A 62 -1.88 7.08 13.37
C MET A 62 -2.40 8.07 14.42
N GLU A 63 -1.53 8.55 15.31
CA GLU A 63 -1.86 9.57 16.30
C GLU A 63 -2.07 10.94 15.62
N GLN A 64 -1.12 11.37 14.78
CA GLN A 64 -1.17 12.67 14.09
C GLN A 64 -2.43 12.82 13.24
N CYS A 65 -2.83 11.76 12.54
CA CYS A 65 -3.99 11.77 11.64
C CYS A 65 -5.28 11.29 12.30
N ASN A 66 -5.27 10.98 13.61
CA ASN A 66 -6.41 10.46 14.37
C ASN A 66 -7.08 9.25 13.70
N ILE A 67 -6.29 8.30 13.21
CA ILE A 67 -6.81 7.14 12.46
C ILE A 67 -7.58 6.22 13.42
N PRO A 68 -8.89 6.01 13.21
CA PRO A 68 -9.72 5.21 14.11
C PRO A 68 -9.55 3.70 13.84
N GLU A 69 -9.90 2.91 14.85
CA GLU A 69 -10.06 1.46 14.70
C GLU A 69 -11.28 1.14 13.80
N GLY A 70 -11.07 0.27 12.82
CA GLY A 70 -12.07 -0.22 11.88
C GLY A 70 -12.54 -1.64 12.18
N LYS A 71 -13.02 -2.32 11.14
CA LYS A 71 -13.55 -3.70 11.22
C LYS A 71 -12.97 -4.65 10.16
N PHE A 72 -12.13 -4.15 9.26
CA PHE A 72 -11.50 -4.90 8.19
C PHE A 72 -10.24 -5.61 8.70
N ASP A 73 -10.43 -6.80 9.27
CA ASP A 73 -9.34 -7.62 9.83
C ASP A 73 -8.97 -8.76 8.87
N ASN A 74 -8.41 -8.41 7.71
CA ASN A 74 -8.03 -9.38 6.68
C ASN A 74 -6.93 -10.36 7.14
N VAL A 75 -6.12 -9.96 8.14
CA VAL A 75 -5.12 -10.83 8.78
C VAL A 75 -5.80 -11.97 9.54
N SER A 76 -6.76 -11.67 10.41
CA SER A 76 -7.46 -12.70 11.20
C SER A 76 -8.45 -13.51 10.37
N MET A 77 -8.97 -12.93 9.27
CA MET A 77 -9.85 -13.61 8.33
C MET A 77 -9.11 -14.51 7.32
N CYS A 78 -7.78 -14.43 7.26
CA CYS A 78 -6.98 -15.25 6.35
C CYS A 78 -7.01 -16.72 6.78
N ARG A 79 -7.31 -17.62 5.83
CA ARG A 79 -7.32 -19.08 6.04
C ARG A 79 -5.95 -19.72 5.81
N TYR A 80 -5.03 -18.99 5.20
CA TYR A 80 -3.69 -19.44 4.82
C TYR A 80 -2.62 -18.69 5.61
N THR A 81 -1.35 -18.88 5.24
CA THR A 81 -0.26 -18.06 5.77
C THR A 81 -0.49 -16.61 5.38
N VAL A 82 -0.53 -15.72 6.38
CA VAL A 82 -0.67 -14.29 6.15
C VAL A 82 0.62 -13.76 5.50
N PRO A 83 0.54 -13.08 4.34
CA PRO A 83 1.72 -12.47 3.71
C PRO A 83 2.31 -11.36 4.58
N ASP A 84 3.62 -11.10 4.50
CA ASP A 84 4.20 -9.99 5.26
C ASP A 84 3.65 -8.63 4.75
N TYR A 85 3.65 -7.61 5.60
CA TYR A 85 3.27 -6.26 5.18
C TYR A 85 4.32 -5.64 4.24
N TRP A 86 5.58 -6.09 4.33
CA TRP A 86 6.61 -5.78 3.34
C TRP A 86 6.27 -6.38 1.98
N ASP A 87 5.91 -7.67 1.93
CA ASP A 87 5.58 -8.36 0.67
C ASP A 87 4.39 -7.67 -0.03
N ILE A 88 3.33 -7.35 0.72
CA ILE A 88 2.18 -6.64 0.15
C ILE A 88 2.55 -5.21 -0.27
N GLY A 89 3.39 -4.51 0.51
CA GLY A 89 3.93 -3.21 0.12
C GLY A 89 4.70 -3.24 -1.20
N GLU A 90 5.48 -4.31 -1.45
CA GLU A 90 6.19 -4.54 -2.71
C GLU A 90 5.21 -4.70 -3.89
N VAL A 91 4.07 -5.38 -3.69
CA VAL A 91 3.04 -5.53 -4.74
C VAL A 91 2.50 -4.16 -5.17
N TYR A 92 2.15 -3.30 -4.21
CA TYR A 92 1.68 -1.93 -4.51
C TYR A 92 2.78 -1.09 -5.16
N GLU A 93 4.01 -1.12 -4.63
CA GLU A 93 5.17 -0.43 -5.22
C GLU A 93 5.34 -0.82 -6.68
N ARG A 94 5.48 -2.12 -6.98
CA ARG A 94 5.71 -2.61 -8.33
C ARG A 94 4.60 -2.25 -9.29
N LEU A 95 3.34 -2.32 -8.83
CA LEU A 95 2.18 -1.90 -9.62
C LEU A 95 2.26 -0.41 -9.95
N ILE A 96 2.50 0.45 -8.96
CA ILE A 96 2.61 1.90 -9.16
C ILE A 96 3.74 2.22 -10.17
N GLU A 97 4.89 1.56 -10.05
CA GLU A 97 6.02 1.72 -10.98
C GLU A 97 5.70 1.27 -12.42
N ASP A 98 4.82 0.27 -12.59
CA ASP A 98 4.43 -0.28 -13.90
C ASP A 98 3.35 0.55 -14.60
N ILE A 99 2.58 1.33 -13.84
CA ILE A 99 1.50 2.16 -14.36
C ILE A 99 1.96 3.61 -14.57
N TYR A 100 2.66 4.19 -13.59
CA TYR A 100 3.00 5.62 -13.56
C TYR A 100 4.47 5.88 -13.86
N ASP A 101 4.79 7.12 -14.24
CA ASP A 101 6.16 7.61 -14.38
C ASP A 101 6.64 8.25 -13.06
N ASP A 102 7.97 8.44 -12.91
CA ASP A 102 8.57 8.98 -11.68
C ASP A 102 7.97 10.34 -11.25
N ALA A 103 7.55 11.17 -12.22
CA ALA A 103 6.94 12.47 -11.97
C ALA A 103 5.49 12.38 -11.45
N GLU A 104 4.84 11.22 -11.56
CA GLU A 104 3.45 10.99 -11.19
C GLU A 104 3.29 9.98 -10.04
N ILE A 105 4.36 9.60 -9.34
CA ILE A 105 4.31 8.60 -8.26
C ILE A 105 3.29 8.96 -7.16
N GLU A 106 3.26 10.21 -6.71
CA GLU A 106 2.29 10.66 -5.68
C GLU A 106 0.83 10.48 -6.15
N LYS A 107 0.58 10.73 -7.43
CA LYS A 107 -0.73 10.51 -8.05
C LYS A 107 -1.01 9.00 -8.17
N GLY A 108 -0.01 8.22 -8.56
CA GLY A 108 -0.12 6.77 -8.71
C GLY A 108 -0.42 6.05 -7.39
N ILE A 109 0.22 6.44 -6.28
CA ILE A 109 -0.12 5.95 -4.94
C ILE A 109 -1.61 6.18 -4.68
N TRP A 110 -2.07 7.42 -4.84
CA TRP A 110 -3.45 7.76 -4.58
C TRP A 110 -4.42 6.95 -5.45
N ASP A 111 -4.21 6.96 -6.76
CA ASP A 111 -5.13 6.36 -7.73
C ASP A 111 -5.23 4.83 -7.56
N ILE A 112 -4.12 4.14 -7.26
CA ILE A 112 -4.11 2.68 -7.08
C ILE A 112 -4.82 2.28 -5.79
N TYR A 113 -4.53 2.92 -4.65
CA TYR A 113 -5.23 2.63 -3.39
C TYR A 113 -6.73 2.98 -3.45
N HIS A 114 -7.14 3.90 -4.33
CA HIS A 114 -8.55 4.25 -4.54
C HIS A 114 -9.24 3.43 -5.63
N SER A 115 -8.54 2.49 -6.24
CA SER A 115 -9.09 1.67 -7.33
C SER A 115 -9.68 0.35 -6.82
N TRP A 116 -10.39 -0.34 -7.70
CA TRP A 116 -10.98 -1.66 -7.44
C TRP A 116 -9.93 -2.73 -7.11
N ILE A 117 -8.67 -2.53 -7.53
CA ILE A 117 -7.60 -3.52 -7.34
C ILE A 117 -7.18 -3.65 -5.87
N ASP A 118 -7.36 -2.59 -5.07
CA ASP A 118 -7.04 -2.57 -3.64
C ASP A 118 -7.75 -3.69 -2.88
N ALA A 119 -9.02 -3.91 -3.21
CA ALA A 119 -9.84 -4.95 -2.61
C ALA A 119 -9.32 -6.37 -2.91
N HIS A 120 -8.71 -6.56 -4.09
CA HIS A 120 -8.20 -7.86 -4.52
C HIS A 120 -6.78 -8.12 -3.99
N ILE A 121 -5.92 -7.10 -3.96
CA ILE A 121 -4.58 -7.20 -3.33
C ILE A 121 -4.73 -7.43 -1.82
N SER A 122 -5.72 -6.80 -1.19
CA SER A 122 -6.00 -6.94 0.25
C SER A 122 -6.75 -8.23 0.64
N ASP A 123 -7.19 -9.05 -0.32
CA ASP A 123 -7.83 -10.34 -0.02
C ASP A 123 -6.80 -11.48 0.02
N TYR A 124 -6.33 -11.78 1.23
CA TYR A 124 -5.33 -12.82 1.48
C TYR A 124 -5.82 -14.25 1.28
N ASN A 125 -7.11 -14.45 0.99
CA ASN A 125 -7.65 -15.76 0.66
C ASN A 125 -7.61 -16.06 -0.85
N THR A 126 -7.10 -15.14 -1.66
CA THR A 126 -6.88 -15.33 -3.09
C THR A 126 -5.39 -15.43 -3.39
N ASP A 127 -5.05 -15.87 -4.60
CA ASP A 127 -3.68 -15.91 -5.11
C ASP A 127 -3.30 -14.63 -5.88
N PHE A 128 -4.14 -13.59 -5.87
CA PHE A 128 -3.99 -12.44 -6.76
C PHE A 128 -2.68 -11.66 -6.51
N TYR A 129 -2.31 -11.45 -5.24
CA TYR A 129 -1.06 -10.78 -4.88
C TYR A 129 0.20 -11.64 -5.10
N TYR A 130 0.05 -12.93 -5.41
CA TYR A 130 1.16 -13.79 -5.86
C TYR A 130 1.36 -13.76 -7.38
N GLN A 131 0.46 -13.13 -8.14
CA GLN A 131 0.56 -13.12 -9.59
C GLN A 131 1.76 -12.28 -10.07
N PRO A 132 2.30 -12.57 -11.27
CA PRO A 132 3.38 -11.79 -11.85
C PRO A 132 3.03 -10.30 -11.97
N ARG A 133 4.03 -9.42 -11.77
CA ARG A 133 3.82 -7.94 -11.84
C ARG A 133 3.12 -7.51 -13.14
N ASP A 134 3.51 -8.11 -14.26
CA ASP A 134 2.97 -7.77 -15.58
C ASP A 134 1.48 -8.13 -15.69
N TYR A 135 1.06 -9.22 -15.03
CA TYR A 135 -0.33 -9.63 -14.99
C TYR A 135 -1.17 -8.67 -14.13
N ILE A 136 -0.71 -8.34 -12.92
CA ILE A 136 -1.41 -7.39 -12.03
C ILE A 136 -1.55 -6.02 -12.72
N ALA A 137 -0.49 -5.54 -13.38
CA ALA A 137 -0.52 -4.30 -14.14
C ALA A 137 -1.45 -4.36 -15.36
N ALA A 138 -1.52 -5.50 -16.06
CA ALA A 138 -2.45 -5.71 -17.16
C ALA A 138 -3.90 -5.69 -16.68
N CYS A 139 -4.21 -6.37 -15.58
CA CYS A 139 -5.53 -6.36 -14.94
C CYS A 139 -5.94 -4.93 -14.59
N TYR A 140 -5.06 -4.17 -13.91
CA TYR A 140 -5.33 -2.76 -13.57
C TYR A 140 -5.69 -1.93 -14.82
N LYS A 141 -4.92 -2.06 -15.91
CA LYS A 141 -5.16 -1.34 -17.17
C LYS A 141 -6.45 -1.77 -17.87
N ALA A 142 -6.80 -3.05 -17.78
CA ALA A 142 -8.04 -3.60 -18.35
C ALA A 142 -9.28 -3.19 -17.55
N GLY A 143 -9.12 -2.92 -16.25
CA GLY A 143 -10.22 -2.63 -15.33
C GLY A 143 -10.93 -3.87 -14.79
N GLU A 144 -10.38 -5.06 -15.03
CA GLU A 144 -10.89 -6.36 -14.59
C GLU A 144 -9.75 -7.38 -14.42
N ILE A 145 -10.04 -8.50 -13.76
CA ILE A 145 -9.11 -9.63 -13.66
C ILE A 145 -9.22 -10.48 -14.94
N LEU A 146 -8.09 -10.70 -15.61
CA LEU A 146 -7.98 -11.36 -16.92
C LEU A 146 -7.93 -12.89 -16.85
#